data_AF-A0AAQ3J679-F1
#
_entry.id   AF-A0AAQ3J679-F1
#
_cell.length_a   1.000
_cell.length_b   1.000
_cell.length_c   1.000
_cell.angle_alpha   90.00
_cell.angle_beta   90.00
_cell.angle_gamma   90.00
#
_symmetry.space_group_name_H-M   'P 1'
#
loop_
_entity.id
_entity.type
_entity.pdbx_description
1 polymer ?
#
loop_
_entity_poly.entity_id
_entity_poly.type
_entity_poly.pdbx_seq_one_letter_code
_entity_poly.pdbx_strand_id
1 'polypeptide(L)'
;MKGNNAFATIGISDFASFKSRPQKKAEVYYKAVVSPDHPGIGKPIFSATRHLYFGTKETFSVIGQYFTDEVGEIISFVIDRSLADGRHEVGGFGSPVAGLMTMSHEILYAKTGTIEFARKHEEGIDSITATFNFEIEHRGQTYRVSEGKLFVIASGPL
;
A
#
# COMPACT_ATOMS: atom_id res chain seq x y z
N MET A 1 6.29 -2.40 -62.66
CA MET A 1 5.71 -3.63 -62.09
C MET A 1 6.12 -3.73 -60.63
N LYS A 2 5.14 -3.75 -59.72
CA LYS A 2 5.32 -3.74 -58.27
C LYS A 2 5.68 -5.15 -57.79
N GLY A 3 6.81 -5.29 -57.11
CA GLY A 3 7.16 -6.48 -56.34
C GLY A 3 6.50 -6.43 -54.96
N ASN A 4 5.96 -7.57 -54.54
CA ASN A 4 5.12 -7.76 -53.36
C ASN A 4 5.81 -7.42 -52.03
N ASN A 5 5.15 -6.58 -51.22
CA ASN A 5 5.49 -6.40 -49.81
C ASN A 5 4.80 -7.49 -48.97
N ALA A 6 5.58 -8.42 -48.41
CA ALA A 6 5.14 -9.44 -47.46
C ALA A 6 4.66 -8.89 -46.09
N PHE A 7 4.67 -7.56 -45.91
CA PHE A 7 4.30 -6.88 -44.66
C PHE A 7 2.91 -6.25 -44.64
N ALA A 8 2.18 -6.27 -45.77
CA ALA A 8 0.79 -5.78 -45.80
C ALA A 8 -0.22 -6.79 -45.20
N THR A 9 0.17 -8.04 -44.99
CA THR A 9 -0.72 -9.13 -44.56
C THR A 9 -0.98 -9.16 -43.04
N ILE A 10 -0.31 -8.32 -42.24
CA ILE A 10 -0.44 -8.34 -40.76
C ILE A 10 -0.85 -6.98 -40.14
N GLY A 11 -1.26 -6.00 -40.95
CA GLY A 11 -1.95 -4.81 -40.46
C GLY A 11 -1.10 -3.82 -39.63
N ILE A 12 0.22 -3.81 -39.77
CA ILE A 12 1.08 -2.83 -39.08
C ILE A 12 1.55 -1.78 -40.09
N SER A 13 0.71 -0.75 -40.29
CA SER A 13 1.16 0.51 -40.84
C SER A 13 1.62 1.39 -39.68
N ASP A 14 2.90 1.75 -39.68
CA ASP A 14 3.50 2.82 -38.87
C ASP A 14 4.27 2.39 -37.60
N PHE A 15 5.46 1.82 -37.83
CA PHE A 15 6.49 1.60 -36.81
C PHE A 15 6.98 2.91 -36.14
N ALA A 16 6.68 4.08 -36.70
CA ALA A 16 7.08 5.37 -36.13
C ALA A 16 6.12 5.89 -35.04
N SER A 17 4.99 5.22 -34.81
CA SER A 17 4.02 5.58 -33.76
C SER A 17 4.29 4.93 -32.40
N PHE A 18 5.24 3.99 -32.32
CA PHE A 18 5.69 3.41 -31.05
C PHE A 18 6.68 4.34 -30.34
N LYS A 19 6.23 5.55 -29.99
CA LYS A 19 6.84 6.25 -28.86
C LYS A 19 6.59 5.35 -27.66
N SER A 20 7.64 4.72 -27.14
CA SER A 20 7.65 4.08 -25.84
C SER A 20 6.93 5.02 -24.88
N ARG A 21 5.71 4.68 -24.48
CA ARG A 21 5.03 5.41 -23.41
C ARG A 21 6.02 5.36 -22.26
N PRO A 22 6.47 6.50 -21.70
CA PRO A 22 7.27 6.43 -20.49
C PRO A 22 6.43 5.65 -19.49
N GLN A 23 6.88 4.45 -19.14
CA GLN A 23 6.37 3.76 -17.97
C GLN A 23 6.60 4.74 -16.83
N LYS A 24 5.51 5.31 -16.35
CA LYS A 24 5.55 6.12 -15.13
C LYS A 24 5.99 5.12 -14.08
N LYS A 25 7.27 5.17 -13.66
CA LYS A 25 7.78 4.40 -12.53
C LYS A 25 6.77 4.65 -11.41
N ALA A 26 6.01 3.61 -11.02
CA ALA A 26 4.91 3.80 -10.09
C ALA A 26 5.49 4.45 -8.82
N GLU A 27 4.95 5.61 -8.44
CA GLU A 27 5.43 6.30 -7.24
C GLU A 27 5.07 5.41 -6.05
N VAL A 28 6.08 4.99 -5.28
CA VAL A 28 5.86 4.26 -4.03
C VAL A 28 5.42 5.27 -2.98
N TYR A 29 4.27 5.03 -2.36
CA TYR A 29 3.71 5.94 -1.37
C TYR A 29 2.99 5.19 -0.25
N TYR A 30 2.94 5.81 0.93
CA TYR A 30 2.13 5.37 2.06
C TYR A 30 1.83 6.60 2.90
N LYS A 31 0.57 7.04 2.88
CA LYS A 31 0.13 8.28 3.55
C LYS A 31 -1.24 8.10 4.14
N ALA A 32 -1.50 8.81 5.24
CA ALA A 32 -2.82 8.88 5.86
C ALA A 32 -2.95 10.20 6.65
N VAL A 33 -4.19 10.59 6.94
CA VAL A 33 -4.52 11.63 7.90
C VAL A 33 -4.81 10.97 9.24
N VAL A 34 -4.29 11.54 10.34
CA VAL A 34 -4.49 11.07 11.71
C VAL A 34 -5.15 12.20 12.50
N SER A 35 -6.27 11.91 13.16
CA SER A 35 -7.03 12.88 13.96
C SER A 35 -7.47 12.28 15.29
N PRO A 36 -7.21 12.91 16.45
CA PRO A 36 -6.35 14.09 16.64
C PRO A 36 -4.92 13.89 16.12
N ASP A 37 -4.14 14.97 16.07
CA ASP A 37 -2.75 14.90 15.59
C ASP A 37 -1.96 13.84 16.37
N HIS A 38 -1.21 13.03 15.62
CA HIS A 38 -0.42 11.95 16.20
C HIS A 38 0.63 12.53 17.17
N PRO A 39 0.70 12.06 18.43
CA PRO A 39 1.49 12.71 19.48
C PRO A 39 3.00 12.77 19.18
N GLY A 40 3.56 11.72 18.58
CA GLY A 40 4.97 11.70 18.15
C GLY A 40 5.29 12.47 16.86
N ILE A 41 4.31 12.72 15.98
CA ILE A 41 4.53 13.34 14.67
C ILE A 41 4.18 14.84 14.70
N GLY A 42 3.23 15.24 15.56
CA GLY A 42 2.86 16.64 15.79
C GLY A 42 2.19 17.34 14.61
N LYS A 43 1.69 16.57 13.62
CA LYS A 43 0.97 17.06 12.45
C LYS A 43 -0.11 16.06 12.02
N PRO A 44 -1.14 16.49 11.29
CA PRO A 44 -2.25 15.62 10.91
C PRO A 44 -1.87 14.56 9.88
N ILE A 45 -0.77 14.73 9.14
CA ILE A 45 -0.42 13.83 8.03
C ILE A 45 0.69 12.87 8.47
N PHE A 46 0.35 11.59 8.50
CA PHE A 46 1.32 10.51 8.42
C PHE A 46 1.76 10.36 6.97
N SER A 47 3.06 10.49 6.71
CA SER A 47 3.65 10.20 5.41
C SER A 47 4.91 9.39 5.64
N ALA A 48 4.86 8.10 5.31
CA ALA A 48 6.00 7.23 5.54
C ALA A 48 7.23 7.73 4.77
N THR A 49 8.39 7.69 5.43
CA THR A 49 9.71 7.93 4.83
C THR A 49 10.31 6.64 4.30
N ARG A 50 9.82 5.49 4.77
CA ARG A 50 10.21 4.15 4.30
C ARG A 50 8.98 3.24 4.20
N HIS A 51 9.07 2.29 3.27
CA HIS A 51 8.03 1.29 3.05
C HIS A 51 8.67 -0.09 3.07
N LEU A 52 8.04 -1.04 3.75
CA LEU A 52 8.49 -2.42 3.79
C LEU A 52 7.33 -3.34 3.43
N TYR A 53 7.69 -4.43 2.77
CA TYR A 53 6.83 -5.57 2.52
C TYR A 53 7.45 -6.80 3.18
N PHE A 54 6.61 -7.63 3.80
CA PHE A 54 7.03 -8.92 4.32
C PHE A 54 5.96 -9.96 4.01
N GLY A 55 6.28 -10.94 3.17
CA GLY A 55 5.34 -12.00 2.76
C GLY A 55 5.75 -13.36 3.31
N THR A 56 4.78 -14.10 3.83
CA THR A 56 4.89 -15.52 4.20
C THR A 56 3.89 -16.35 3.38
N LYS A 57 3.81 -17.66 3.66
CA LYS A 57 2.81 -18.54 3.02
C LYS A 57 1.38 -18.23 3.47
N GLU A 58 1.21 -17.70 4.68
CA GLU A 58 -0.10 -17.54 5.32
C GLU A 58 -0.55 -16.08 5.32
N THR A 59 0.39 -15.14 5.46
CA THR A 59 0.11 -13.72 5.60
C THR A 59 1.11 -12.88 4.83
N PHE A 60 0.74 -11.63 4.56
CA PHE A 60 1.67 -10.61 4.14
C PHE A 60 1.45 -9.31 4.94
N SER A 61 2.51 -8.54 5.07
CA SER A 61 2.51 -7.29 5.81
C SER A 61 2.95 -6.14 4.92
N VAL A 62 2.19 -5.05 4.97
CA VAL A 62 2.56 -3.75 4.39
C VAL A 62 2.84 -2.78 5.52
N ILE A 63 4.02 -2.16 5.51
CA ILE A 63 4.51 -1.35 6.63
C ILE A 63 4.94 0.01 6.09
N GLY A 64 4.29 1.07 6.55
CA GLY A 64 4.75 2.44 6.38
C GLY A 64 5.45 2.89 7.65
N GLN A 65 6.70 3.34 7.55
CA GLN A 65 7.46 3.89 8.67
C GLN A 65 7.66 5.39 8.47
N TYR A 66 7.19 6.20 9.42
CA TYR A 66 7.62 7.57 9.59
C TYR A 66 8.84 7.57 10.50
N PHE A 67 10.01 7.81 9.91
CA PHE A 67 11.28 7.81 10.62
C PHE A 67 12.02 9.13 10.42
N THR A 68 12.34 9.80 11.53
CA THR A 68 13.29 10.91 11.65
C THR A 68 14.36 10.53 12.67
N ASP A 69 15.33 11.40 12.94
CA ASP A 69 16.37 11.13 13.95
C ASP A 69 15.80 10.97 15.39
N GLU A 70 14.60 11.48 15.65
CA GLU A 70 13.97 11.52 16.97
C GLU A 70 12.67 10.71 17.07
N VAL A 71 12.03 10.41 15.93
CA VAL A 71 10.69 9.82 15.87
C VAL A 71 10.70 8.58 14.97
N GLY A 72 10.25 7.45 15.52
CA GLY A 72 10.05 6.21 14.77
C GLY A 72 8.63 5.70 14.97
N GLU A 73 7.74 6.02 14.02
CA GLU A 73 6.33 5.65 14.09
C GLU A 73 5.91 4.84 12.87
N ILE A 74 4.95 3.93 13.04
CA ILE A 74 4.57 2.93 12.05
C ILE A 74 3.06 2.92 11.86
N ILE A 75 2.61 2.78 10.62
CA ILE A 75 1.27 2.27 10.30
C ILE A 75 1.47 0.99 9.49
N SER A 76 0.81 -0.10 9.90
CA SER A 76 0.96 -1.39 9.23
C SER A 76 -0.33 -2.19 9.20
N PHE A 77 -0.42 -3.07 8.21
CA PHE A 77 -1.44 -4.12 8.12
C PHE A 77 -0.75 -5.46 7.98
N VAL A 78 -1.25 -6.46 8.72
CA VAL A 78 -0.99 -7.88 8.49
C VAL A 78 -2.27 -8.47 7.88
N ILE A 79 -2.15 -9.06 6.70
CA ILE A 79 -3.28 -9.50 5.89
C ILE A 79 -3.13 -10.99 5.62
N ASP A 80 -4.19 -11.75 5.88
CA ASP A 80 -4.29 -13.16 5.48
C ASP A 80 -4.21 -13.25 3.95
N ARG A 81 -3.26 -14.04 3.48
CA ARG A 81 -2.93 -14.17 2.05
C ARG A 81 -4.09 -14.79 1.25
N SER A 82 -4.92 -15.60 1.91
CA SER A 82 -6.07 -16.26 1.29
C SER A 82 -7.19 -15.29 0.94
N LEU A 83 -7.20 -14.08 1.50
CA LEU A 83 -8.20 -13.06 1.19
C LEU A 83 -8.08 -12.65 -0.28
N ALA A 84 -9.24 -12.60 -0.95
CA ALA A 84 -9.33 -12.05 -2.29
C ALA A 84 -9.11 -10.53 -2.30
N ASP A 85 -8.80 -9.98 -3.47
CA ASP A 85 -8.76 -8.54 -3.65
C ASP A 85 -10.14 -7.93 -3.41
N GLY A 86 -10.16 -6.71 -2.88
CA GLY A 86 -11.39 -5.99 -2.53
C GLY A 86 -11.36 -5.42 -1.12
N ARG A 87 -12.56 -5.10 -0.62
CA ARG A 87 -12.76 -4.42 0.67
C ARG A 87 -12.96 -5.42 1.81
N HIS A 88 -12.20 -5.24 2.88
CA HIS A 88 -12.20 -6.07 4.08
C HIS A 88 -12.26 -5.22 5.34
N GLU A 89 -12.84 -5.78 6.41
CA GLU A 89 -12.83 -5.15 7.73
C GLU A 89 -11.44 -5.22 8.34
N VAL A 90 -11.01 -4.14 8.98
CA VAL A 90 -9.76 -4.04 9.73
C VAL A 90 -10.08 -4.22 11.21
N GLY A 91 -9.46 -5.21 11.84
CA GLY A 91 -9.58 -5.47 13.26
C GLY A 91 -8.24 -5.49 13.98
N GLY A 92 -8.29 -5.94 15.23
CA GLY A 92 -7.12 -6.07 16.08
C GLY A 92 -6.33 -7.35 15.82
N PHE A 93 -5.39 -7.65 16.71
CA PHE A 93 -4.57 -8.86 16.64
C PHE A 93 -5.43 -10.14 16.47
N GLY A 94 -5.04 -10.99 15.53
CA GLY A 94 -5.75 -12.23 15.19
C GLY A 94 -6.88 -12.09 14.16
N SER A 95 -7.20 -10.87 13.72
CA SER A 95 -8.16 -10.65 12.63
C SER A 95 -7.56 -11.02 11.27
N PRO A 96 -8.37 -11.42 10.26
CA PRO A 96 -7.89 -11.68 8.90
C PRO A 96 -7.15 -10.48 8.27
N VAL A 97 -7.56 -9.27 8.65
CA VAL A 97 -6.77 -8.05 8.46
C VAL A 97 -6.56 -7.41 9.81
N ALA A 98 -5.34 -7.49 10.32
CA ALA A 98 -4.95 -6.79 11.55
C ALA A 98 -4.29 -5.46 11.19
N GLY A 99 -4.93 -4.35 11.57
CA GLY A 99 -4.35 -3.02 11.46
C GLY A 99 -3.63 -2.64 12.74
N LEU A 100 -2.50 -1.94 12.62
CA LEU A 100 -1.80 -1.37 13.77
C LEU A 100 -1.17 -0.02 13.45
N MET A 101 -0.99 0.76 14.50
CA MET A 101 -0.22 1.99 14.48
C MET A 101 0.62 2.05 15.76
N THR A 102 1.85 2.54 15.68
CA THR A 102 2.59 2.87 16.88
C THR A 102 2.31 4.31 17.28
N MET A 103 2.26 4.57 18.59
CA MET A 103 2.24 5.92 19.14
C MET A 103 3.03 5.92 20.44
N SER A 104 3.98 6.83 20.60
CA SER A 104 4.69 7.01 21.88
C SER A 104 5.33 5.70 22.39
N HIS A 105 5.92 4.92 21.48
CA HIS A 105 6.54 3.61 21.73
C HIS A 105 5.58 2.45 22.08
N GLU A 106 4.27 2.65 21.98
CA GLU A 106 3.27 1.60 22.16
C GLU A 106 2.79 1.07 20.80
N ILE A 107 2.52 -0.24 20.70
CA ILE A 107 1.84 -0.84 19.53
C ILE A 107 0.35 -0.86 19.82
N LEU A 108 -0.42 -0.16 18.98
CA LEU A 108 -1.86 -0.01 19.14
C LEU A 108 -2.57 -0.69 17.97
N TYR A 109 -3.47 -1.60 18.29
CA TYR A 109 -4.24 -2.35 17.31
C TYR A 109 -5.52 -1.62 16.93
N ALA A 110 -5.90 -1.74 15.67
CA ALA A 110 -7.17 -1.23 15.17
C ALA A 110 -8.34 -1.86 15.92
N LYS A 111 -9.33 -1.04 16.25
CA LYS A 111 -10.61 -1.49 16.83
C LYS A 111 -11.65 -1.78 15.75
N THR A 112 -11.68 -0.94 14.73
CA THR A 112 -12.59 -1.01 13.60
C THR A 112 -12.01 -0.24 12.44
N GLY A 113 -12.45 -0.54 11.23
CA GLY A 113 -12.01 0.12 10.02
C GLY A 113 -12.22 -0.75 8.79
N THR A 114 -11.74 -0.26 7.65
CA THR A 114 -11.72 -1.02 6.41
C THR A 114 -10.47 -0.75 5.61
N ILE A 115 -9.99 -1.78 4.91
CA ILE A 115 -8.98 -1.67 3.87
C ILE A 115 -9.57 -2.20 2.57
N GLU A 116 -9.36 -1.51 1.47
CA GLU A 116 -9.64 -2.01 0.14
C GLU A 116 -8.31 -2.15 -0.59
N PHE A 117 -7.92 -3.38 -0.94
CA PHE A 117 -6.64 -3.63 -1.59
C PHE A 117 -6.78 -4.41 -2.88
N ALA A 118 -5.82 -4.20 -3.77
CA ALA A 118 -5.65 -4.95 -5.00
C ALA A 118 -4.18 -5.32 -5.18
N ARG A 119 -3.94 -6.57 -5.57
CA ARG A 119 -2.63 -7.09 -5.93
C ARG A 119 -2.44 -6.95 -7.43
N LYS A 120 -1.22 -6.63 -7.84
CA LYS A 120 -0.88 -6.46 -9.25
C LYS A 120 0.42 -7.18 -9.57
N HIS A 121 0.40 -7.88 -10.70
CA HIS A 121 1.57 -8.45 -11.33
C HIS A 121 1.76 -7.76 -12.69
N GLU A 122 2.68 -6.80 -12.75
CA GLU A 122 2.97 -6.06 -13.98
C GLU A 122 4.47 -6.14 -14.26
N GLU A 123 4.83 -6.67 -15.43
CA GLU A 123 6.21 -6.71 -15.92
C GLU A 123 7.21 -7.39 -14.97
N GLY A 124 6.76 -8.43 -14.28
CA GLY A 124 7.57 -9.16 -13.31
C GLY A 124 7.73 -8.46 -11.95
N ILE A 125 7.00 -7.36 -11.72
CA ILE A 125 6.94 -6.66 -10.44
C ILE A 125 5.60 -6.97 -9.78
N ASP A 126 5.67 -7.62 -8.62
CA ASP A 126 4.53 -7.79 -7.73
C ASP A 126 4.35 -6.55 -6.86
N SER A 127 3.12 -6.06 -6.75
CA SER A 127 2.81 -4.88 -5.95
C SER A 127 1.41 -4.93 -5.37
N ILE A 128 1.19 -4.14 -4.32
CA ILE A 128 -0.11 -3.95 -3.69
C ILE A 128 -0.45 -2.48 -3.61
N THR A 129 -1.68 -2.16 -4.01
CA THR A 129 -2.32 -0.87 -3.79
C THR A 129 -3.43 -1.03 -2.77
N ALA A 130 -3.58 -0.07 -1.88
CA ALA A 130 -4.74 -0.06 -1.00
C ALA A 130 -5.19 1.35 -0.61
N THR A 131 -6.47 1.47 -0.29
CA THR A 131 -7.01 2.58 0.50
C THR A 131 -7.49 2.05 1.85
N PHE A 132 -7.39 2.85 2.90
CA PHE A 132 -7.74 2.39 4.24
C PHE A 132 -8.21 3.51 5.16
N ASN A 133 -8.97 3.11 6.16
CA ASN A 133 -9.33 3.90 7.33
C ASN A 133 -9.51 2.96 8.52
N PHE A 134 -9.15 3.41 9.71
CA PHE A 134 -9.38 2.65 10.94
C PHE A 134 -9.30 3.55 12.17
N GLU A 135 -9.78 3.04 13.29
CA GLU A 135 -9.71 3.71 14.59
C GLU A 135 -8.83 2.89 15.55
N ILE A 136 -8.05 3.58 16.37
CA ILE A 136 -7.31 3.01 17.51
C ILE A 136 -7.63 3.79 18.78
N GLU A 137 -7.31 3.22 19.93
CA GLU A 137 -7.38 3.92 21.21
C GLU A 137 -5.99 4.04 21.83
N HIS A 138 -5.64 5.24 22.31
CA HIS A 138 -4.42 5.51 23.05
C HIS A 138 -4.77 6.37 24.26
N ARG A 139 -4.47 5.87 25.47
CA ARG A 139 -4.68 6.60 26.74
C ARG A 139 -6.10 7.19 26.90
N GLY A 140 -7.12 6.42 26.52
CA GLY A 140 -8.53 6.82 26.59
C GLY A 140 -8.98 7.78 25.49
N GLN A 141 -8.12 8.16 24.55
CA GLN A 141 -8.45 8.96 23.37
C GLN A 141 -8.55 8.07 22.14
N THR A 142 -9.63 8.22 21.37
CA THR A 142 -9.75 7.59 20.05
C THR A 142 -9.01 8.43 19.01
N TYR A 143 -8.18 7.77 18.20
CA TYR A 143 -7.54 8.35 17.03
C TYR A 143 -8.10 7.69 15.78
N ARG A 144 -8.44 8.52 14.80
CA ARG A 144 -8.93 8.11 13.48
C ARG A 144 -7.83 8.24 12.46
N VAL A 145 -7.58 7.16 11.75
CA VAL A 145 -6.77 7.15 10.53
C VAL A 145 -7.73 7.18 9.34
N SER A 146 -7.63 8.23 8.53
CA SER A 146 -8.50 8.46 7.36
C SER A 146 -7.70 8.82 6.13
N GLU A 147 -8.34 8.76 4.96
CA GLU A 147 -7.70 9.06 3.67
C GLU A 147 -6.39 8.27 3.45
N GLY A 148 -6.32 7.08 4.06
CA GLY A 148 -5.18 6.20 3.97
C GLY A 148 -5.03 5.68 2.56
N LYS A 149 -3.82 5.74 2.03
CA LYS A 149 -3.48 5.18 0.72
C LYS A 149 -2.06 4.68 0.67
N LEU A 150 -1.86 3.54 0.02
CA LEU A 150 -0.54 2.95 -0.18
C LEU A 150 -0.36 2.35 -1.57
N PHE A 151 0.87 2.37 -2.04
CA PHE A 151 1.42 1.54 -3.12
C PHE A 151 2.75 0.99 -2.60
N VAL A 152 2.89 -0.33 -2.51
CA VAL A 152 4.09 -1.01 -2.02
C VAL A 152 4.49 -2.11 -3.00
N ILE A 153 5.77 -2.17 -3.36
CA ILE A 153 6.34 -3.26 -4.15
C ILE A 153 6.59 -4.44 -3.22
N ALA A 154 6.14 -5.62 -3.61
CA ALA A 154 6.34 -6.84 -2.86
C ALA A 154 7.78 -7.35 -3.06
N SER A 155 8.53 -7.48 -1.97
CA SER A 155 9.87 -8.07 -1.94
C SER A 155 9.87 -9.58 -1.71
N GLY A 156 8.68 -10.19 -1.63
CA GLY A 156 8.47 -11.60 -1.37
C GLY A 156 7.11 -12.05 -1.89
N PRO A 157 6.67 -13.27 -1.57
CA PRO A 157 5.44 -13.82 -2.11
C PRO A 157 4.24 -12.92 -1.82
N LEU A 158 3.44 -12.59 -2.84
CA LEU A 158 2.19 -11.81 -2.76
C LEU A 158 0.92 -12.64 -2.98
#